data_AF-A0A1I8B647-F1
#
_entry.id   AF-A0A1I8B647-F1
#
_cell.length_a   1.000
_cell.length_b   1.000
_cell.length_c   1.000
_cell.angle_alpha   90.00
_cell.angle_beta   90.00
_cell.angle_gamma   90.00
#
_symmetry.space_group_name_H-M   'P 1'
#
loop_
_entity.id
_entity.type
_entity.pdbx_description
1 polymer ?
#
loop_
_entity_poly.entity_id
_entity_poly.type
_entity_poly.pdbx_seq_one_letter_code
_entity_poly.pdbx_strand_id
1 'polypeptide(L)'
;MASSSKNSAQSSAQAQALQAVADLEIEMMTDTYRRMTQSCQSKCINTSYREPELLKGEAVCLDRCLAKYLDVHDRLGKLLMQMTQQDDKVHQQQQQSLAASARKMHEK
;
A
#
# COMPACT_ATOMS: atom_id res chain seq x y z
N MET A 1 -17.72 18.38 37.56
CA MET A 1 -17.38 19.19 36.37
C MET A 1 -16.09 18.77 35.63
N ALA A 2 -15.36 17.73 36.06
CA ALA A 2 -14.09 17.31 35.42
C ALA A 2 -14.23 16.25 34.28
N SER A 3 -15.43 15.71 34.05
CA SER A 3 -15.63 14.60 33.09
C SER A 3 -15.87 15.06 31.64
N SER A 4 -16.28 16.31 31.41
CA SER A 4 -16.60 16.80 30.05
C SER A 4 -15.36 17.20 29.24
N SER A 5 -14.25 17.59 29.87
CA SER A 5 -13.03 18.01 29.15
C SER A 5 -12.18 16.86 28.61
N LYS A 6 -12.36 15.62 29.11
CA LYS A 6 -11.64 14.44 28.56
C LYS A 6 -12.28 13.93 27.25
N ASN A 7 -13.59 14.11 27.07
CA ASN A 7 -14.30 13.63 25.87
C ASN A 7 -13.97 14.44 24.60
N SER A 8 -13.71 15.73 24.72
CA SER A 8 -13.35 16.58 23.57
C SER A 8 -11.93 16.34 23.06
N ALA A 9 -10.96 16.12 23.96
CA ALA A 9 -9.57 15.83 23.59
C ALA A 9 -9.38 14.41 23.00
N GLN A 10 -10.20 13.45 23.43
CA GLN A 10 -10.16 12.08 22.91
C GLN A 10 -10.80 11.98 21.51
N SER A 11 -11.83 12.80 21.24
CA SER A 11 -12.46 12.95 19.93
C SER A 11 -11.54 13.61 18.89
N SER A 12 -10.79 14.65 19.28
CA SER A 12 -9.86 15.33 18.35
C SER A 12 -8.69 14.46 17.93
N ALA A 13 -8.14 13.64 18.84
CA ALA A 13 -7.05 12.72 18.51
C ALA A 13 -7.51 11.58 17.58
N GLN A 14 -8.73 11.06 17.77
CA GLN A 14 -9.32 10.08 16.87
C GLN A 14 -9.65 10.66 15.50
N ALA A 15 -10.14 11.90 15.43
CA ALA A 15 -10.37 12.61 14.17
C ALA A 15 -9.05 12.84 13.40
N GLN A 16 -7.97 13.20 14.10
CA GLN A 16 -6.64 13.35 13.50
C GLN A 16 -6.09 12.01 12.98
N ALA A 17 -6.28 10.91 13.72
CA ALA A 17 -5.87 9.59 13.27
C ALA A 17 -6.64 9.13 12.01
N LEU A 18 -7.96 9.35 11.97
CA LEU A 18 -8.79 9.06 10.80
C LEU A 18 -8.36 9.91 9.58
N GLN A 19 -8.07 11.19 9.79
CA GLN A 19 -7.58 12.07 8.73
C GLN A 19 -6.23 11.57 8.18
N ALA A 20 -5.30 11.19 9.04
CA ALA A 20 -4.00 10.68 8.62
C ALA A 20 -4.11 9.40 7.78
N VAL A 21 -5.05 8.50 8.11
CA VAL A 21 -5.32 7.31 7.30
C VAL A 21 -5.88 7.69 5.93
N ALA A 22 -6.85 8.62 5.88
CA ALA A 22 -7.43 9.09 4.63
C ALA A 22 -6.39 9.76 3.71
N ASP A 23 -5.50 10.60 4.29
CA ASP A 23 -4.43 11.25 3.54
C ASP A 23 -3.47 10.21 2.93
N LEU A 24 -3.15 9.15 3.69
CA LEU A 24 -2.29 8.06 3.24
C LEU A 24 -2.94 7.22 2.13
N GLU A 25 -4.25 6.97 2.21
CA GLU A 25 -5.00 6.31 1.13
C GLU A 25 -4.93 7.10 -0.17
N ILE A 26 -5.09 8.43 -0.10
CA ILE A 26 -5.01 9.31 -1.27
C ILE A 26 -3.59 9.28 -1.87
N GLU A 27 -2.55 9.35 -1.03
CA GLU A 27 -1.16 9.29 -1.49
C GLU A 27 -0.86 7.97 -2.21
N MET A 28 -1.28 6.84 -1.63
CA MET A 28 -1.13 5.52 -2.24
C MET A 28 -1.87 5.40 -3.57
N MET A 29 -3.11 5.87 -3.65
CA MET A 29 -3.88 5.86 -4.90
C MET A 29 -3.22 6.73 -5.97
N THR A 30 -2.65 7.87 -5.57
CA THR A 30 -1.95 8.78 -6.47
C THR A 30 -0.68 8.17 -7.05
N ASP A 31 0.15 7.51 -6.21
CA ASP A 31 1.34 6.80 -6.70
C ASP A 31 0.97 5.66 -7.66
N THR A 32 -0.08 4.90 -7.32
CA THR A 32 -0.60 3.82 -8.17
C THR A 32 -1.03 4.36 -9.54
N TYR A 33 -1.82 5.44 -9.55
CA TYR A 33 -2.27 6.09 -10.79
C TYR A 33 -1.10 6.58 -11.65
N ARG A 34 -0.10 7.23 -11.03
CA ARG A 34 1.09 7.74 -11.71
C ARG A 34 1.89 6.61 -12.37
N ARG A 35 2.17 5.54 -11.63
CA ARG A 35 2.93 4.39 -12.15
C ARG A 35 2.17 3.65 -13.25
N MET A 36 0.86 3.47 -13.07
CA MET A 36 -0.02 2.85 -14.05
C MET A 36 -0.03 3.65 -15.36
N THR A 37 -0.21 4.97 -15.27
CA THR A 37 -0.24 5.87 -16.43
C THR A 37 1.07 5.80 -17.20
N GLN A 38 2.22 5.90 -16.52
CA GLN A 38 3.54 5.78 -17.16
C GLN A 38 3.75 4.41 -17.82
N SER A 39 3.32 3.32 -17.16
CA SER A 39 3.44 1.98 -17.71
C SER A 39 2.56 1.78 -18.95
N CYS A 40 1.32 2.25 -18.93
CA CYS A 40 0.41 2.08 -20.06
C CYS A 40 0.74 3.02 -21.21
N GLN A 41 1.18 4.25 -20.94
CA GLN A 41 1.66 5.16 -21.98
C GLN A 41 2.84 4.54 -22.74
N SER A 42 3.86 4.06 -22.02
CA SER A 42 5.05 3.44 -22.65
C SER A 42 4.75 2.16 -23.43
N LYS A 43 3.69 1.42 -23.06
CA LYS A 43 3.30 0.16 -23.73
C LYS A 43 2.36 0.37 -24.91
N CYS A 44 1.51 1.38 -24.86
CA CYS A 44 0.39 1.52 -25.80
C CYS A 44 0.48 2.72 -26.74
N ILE A 45 1.29 3.75 -26.43
CA ILE A 45 1.37 4.98 -27.22
C ILE A 45 2.71 5.03 -27.97
N ASN A 46 2.64 5.22 -29.29
CA ASN A 46 3.85 5.30 -30.11
C ASN A 46 4.51 6.69 -30.00
N THR A 47 5.83 6.74 -29.82
CA THR A 47 6.61 7.98 -29.69
C THR A 47 6.75 8.78 -31.00
N SER A 48 6.33 8.22 -32.14
CA SER A 48 6.36 8.90 -33.44
C SER A 48 5.20 9.86 -33.65
N TYR A 49 4.18 9.84 -32.77
CA TYR A 49 3.02 10.75 -32.72
C TYR A 49 2.57 11.30 -34.09
N ARG A 50 2.02 10.41 -34.93
CA ARG A 50 1.60 10.79 -36.29
C ARG A 50 0.34 11.66 -36.30
N GLU A 51 -0.54 11.46 -35.32
CA GLU A 51 -1.82 12.13 -35.18
C GLU A 51 -2.06 12.45 -33.69
N PRO A 52 -2.84 13.50 -33.37
CA PRO A 52 -3.10 13.91 -31.99
C PRO A 52 -4.15 13.06 -31.26
N GLU A 53 -4.98 12.34 -32.02
CA GLU A 53 -6.04 11.49 -31.48
C GLU A 53 -5.53 10.08 -31.23
N LEU A 54 -6.11 9.42 -30.22
CA LEU A 54 -5.83 8.00 -29.98
C LEU A 54 -6.40 7.16 -31.11
N LEU A 55 -5.53 6.38 -31.74
CA LEU A 55 -5.98 5.38 -32.70
C LEU A 55 -6.82 4.33 -31.98
N LYS A 56 -7.78 3.72 -32.70
CA LYS A 56 -8.62 2.63 -32.15
C LYS A 56 -7.78 1.52 -31.49
N GLY A 57 -6.61 1.22 -32.06
CA GLY A 57 -5.67 0.25 -31.49
C GLY A 57 -5.06 0.69 -30.17
N GLU A 58 -4.71 1.98 -30.03
CA GLU A 58 -4.15 2.56 -28.81
C GLU A 58 -5.21 2.60 -27.70
N ALA A 59 -6.45 2.99 -28.02
CA ALA A 59 -7.57 2.98 -27.08
C ALA A 59 -7.83 1.58 -26.50
N VAL A 60 -7.96 0.56 -27.37
CA VAL A 60 -8.16 -0.83 -26.93
C VAL A 60 -6.94 -1.37 -26.18
N CYS A 61 -5.73 -0.94 -26.53
CA CYS A 61 -4.52 -1.29 -25.80
C CYS A 61 -4.54 -0.73 -24.38
N LEU A 62 -4.91 0.55 -24.21
CA LEU A 62 -5.01 1.21 -22.90
C LEU A 62 -5.99 0.47 -21.99
N ASP A 63 -7.19 0.14 -22.46
CA ASP A 63 -8.19 -0.62 -21.68
C ASP A 63 -7.62 -1.95 -21.17
N ARG A 64 -6.96 -2.71 -22.06
CA ARG A 64 -6.31 -3.98 -21.71
C ARG A 64 -5.14 -3.78 -20.76
N CYS A 65 -4.38 -2.70 -20.93
CA CYS A 65 -3.24 -2.40 -20.08
C CYS A 65 -3.69 -2.06 -18.66
N LEU A 66 -4.69 -1.21 -18.50
CA LEU A 66 -5.27 -0.86 -17.21
C LEU A 66 -5.79 -2.10 -16.48
N ALA A 67 -6.57 -2.94 -17.16
CA ALA A 67 -7.08 -4.18 -16.59
C ALA A 67 -5.96 -5.11 -16.09
N LYS A 68 -4.91 -5.31 -16.91
CA LYS A 68 -3.75 -6.13 -16.53
C LYS A 68 -2.94 -5.50 -15.41
N TYR A 69 -2.77 -4.19 -15.40
CA TYR A 69 -2.01 -3.49 -14.37
C TYR A 69 -2.67 -3.69 -13.01
N LEU A 70 -3.99 -3.52 -12.93
CA LEU A 70 -4.76 -3.71 -11.70
C LEU A 70 -4.74 -5.17 -11.22
N ASP A 71 -4.86 -6.16 -12.12
CA ASP A 71 -4.75 -7.58 -11.77
C ASP A 71 -3.35 -7.90 -11.19
N VAL A 72 -2.29 -7.41 -11.84
CA VAL A 72 -0.92 -7.59 -11.32
C VAL A 72 -0.72 -6.86 -10.00
N HIS A 73 -1.23 -5.65 -9.86
CA HIS A 73 -1.15 -4.86 -8.63
C HIS A 73 -1.82 -5.59 -7.45
N ASP A 74 -3.01 -6.14 -7.64
CA ASP A 74 -3.73 -6.93 -6.62
C ASP A 74 -2.96 -8.19 -6.22
N ARG A 75 -2.45 -8.95 -7.20
CA ARG A 75 -1.65 -10.16 -6.93
C ARG A 75 -0.36 -9.86 -6.18
N LEU A 76 0.33 -8.78 -6.55
CA LEU A 76 1.52 -8.32 -5.84
C LEU A 76 1.19 -7.90 -4.40
N GLY A 77 0.08 -7.18 -4.19
CA GLY A 77 -0.39 -6.82 -2.85
C GLY A 77 -0.62 -8.04 -1.97
N LYS A 78 -1.30 -9.07 -2.50
CA LYS A 78 -1.54 -10.34 -1.79
C LYS A 78 -0.24 -11.07 -1.44
N LEU A 79 0.71 -11.11 -2.38
CA LEU A 79 2.00 -11.75 -2.15
C LEU A 79 2.79 -11.01 -1.06
N LEU A 80 2.85 -9.68 -1.11
CA LEU A 80 3.52 -8.87 -0.10
C LEU A 80 2.92 -9.11 1.28
N MET A 81 1.58 -9.11 1.40
CA MET A 81 0.92 -9.40 2.68
C MET A 81 1.24 -10.80 3.22
N GLN A 82 1.39 -11.81 2.35
CA GLN A 82 1.78 -13.16 2.76
C GLN A 82 3.22 -13.18 3.28
N MET A 83 4.13 -12.46 2.62
CA MET A 83 5.53 -12.37 3.02
C MET A 83 5.67 -11.64 4.36
N THR A 84 5.02 -10.49 4.54
CA THR A 84 5.06 -9.74 5.81
C THR A 84 4.58 -10.58 6.99
N GLN A 85 3.48 -11.33 6.84
CA GLN A 85 2.96 -12.21 7.89
C GLN A 85 3.94 -13.35 8.24
N GLN A 86 4.74 -13.81 7.28
CA GLN A 86 5.74 -14.83 7.53
C GLN A 86 6.95 -14.24 8.27
N ASP A 87 7.40 -13.06 7.86
CA ASP A 87 8.49 -12.34 8.51
C ASP A 87 8.15 -11.96 9.96
N ASP A 88 6.92 -11.52 10.24
CA ASP A 88 6.45 -11.22 11.59
C ASP A 88 6.53 -12.45 12.51
N LYS A 89 6.14 -13.63 12.01
CA LYS A 89 6.22 -14.88 12.77
C LYS A 89 7.67 -15.27 13.06
N VAL A 90 8.55 -15.15 12.06
CA VAL A 90 9.98 -15.43 12.22
C VAL A 90 10.60 -14.46 13.24
N HIS A 91 10.28 -13.17 13.14
CA HIS A 91 10.81 -12.15 14.04
C HIS A 91 10.30 -12.34 15.48
N GLN A 92 9.03 -12.72 15.64
CA GLN A 92 8.44 -12.99 16.95
C GLN A 92 9.02 -14.27 17.57
N GLN A 93 9.25 -15.31 16.77
CA GLN A 93 9.89 -16.55 17.22
C GLN A 93 11.36 -16.33 17.59
N GLN A 94 12.09 -15.50 16.83
CA GLN A 94 13.46 -15.12 17.16
C GLN A 94 13.52 -14.31 18.47
N GLN A 95 12.64 -13.32 18.65
CA GLN A 95 12.60 -12.50 19.85
C GLN A 95 12.20 -13.32 21.10
N GLN A 96 11.26 -14.27 20.95
CA GLN A 96 10.92 -15.21 22.01
C GLN A 96 12.07 -16.16 22.36
N SER A 97 12.82 -16.65 21.36
CA SER A 97 13.98 -17.53 21.60
C SER A 97 15.12 -16.82 22.34
N LEU A 98 15.37 -15.55 22.01
CA LEU A 98 16.34 -14.69 22.71
C LEU A 98 15.89 -14.39 24.13
N ALA A 99 14.62 -14.04 24.33
CA ALA A 99 14.06 -13.80 25.66
C ALA A 99 14.06 -15.07 26.54
N ALA A 100 13.77 -16.25 25.97
CA ALA A 100 13.82 -17.52 26.67
C ALA A 100 15.26 -17.91 27.08
N SER A 101 16.24 -17.62 26.22
CA SER A 101 17.66 -17.87 26.50
C SER A 101 18.19 -16.93 27.59
N ALA A 102 17.78 -15.66 27.58
CA ALA A 102 18.13 -14.69 28.63
C ALA A 102 17.54 -15.06 30.00
N ARG A 103 16.29 -15.58 30.05
CA ARG A 103 15.68 -16.08 31.29
C ARG A 103 16.46 -17.26 31.88
N LYS A 104 16.87 -18.22 31.05
CA LYS A 104 17.67 -19.38 31.49
C LYS A 104 19.04 -18.99 32.06
N MET A 105 19.62 -17.85 31.67
CA MET A 105 20.88 -17.36 32.25
C MET A 105 20.72 -16.71 33.63
N HIS A 106 19.52 -16.24 33.99
CA HIS A 106 19.26 -15.63 35.31
C HIS A 106 18.89 -16.65 36.39
N GLU A 107 18.53 -17.87 35.99
CA GLU A 107 18.12 -18.96 36.89
C GLU A 107 19.29 -19.88 37.29
N LYS A 108 20.51 -19.58 36.83
CA LYS A 108 21.74 -20.31 37.13
C LYS A 108 22.72 -19.43 37.90
#